data_AF-A0A3D9ULS0-F1
#
_entry.id   AF-A0A3D9ULS0-F1
#
_cell.length_a   1.000
_cell.length_b   1.000
_cell.length_c   1.000
_cell.angle_alpha   90.00
_cell.angle_beta   90.00
_cell.angle_gamma   90.00
#
_symmetry.space_group_name_H-M   'P 1'
#
loop_
_entity.id
_entity.type
_entity.pdbx_description
1 polymer ?
#
loop_
_entity_poly.entity_id
_entity_poly.type
_entity_poly.pdbx_seq_one_letter_code
_entity_poly.pdbx_strand_id
1 'polypeptide(L)'
;MKVFLYAVLLGLFYAPLSLADTPAKEVGNKIANKESVKPGALKKCTYLLPEGHKYTFSIIVTSDKTTKDSNEQFKGKFEVSDETKKPLDEQRQEQLKPFIQCVKDTVL
;
A
#
# COMPACT_ATOMS: atom_id res chain seq x y z
N MET A 1 -29.96 -58.90 25.64
CA MET A 1 -31.25 -58.24 25.39
C MET A 1 -30.96 -56.82 24.91
N LYS A 2 -31.49 -56.44 23.72
CA LYS A 2 -31.83 -55.08 23.22
C LYS A 2 -31.03 -53.91 23.81
N VAL A 3 -29.96 -53.41 23.17
CA VAL A 3 -29.91 -52.49 22.01
C VAL A 3 -30.68 -51.17 22.23
N PHE A 4 -29.96 -50.06 21.97
CA PHE A 4 -30.39 -48.66 21.78
C PHE A 4 -30.53 -47.75 23.02
N LEU A 5 -29.46 -47.01 23.33
CA LEU A 5 -29.53 -45.54 23.48
C LEU A 5 -28.12 -44.90 23.41
N TYR A 6 -27.42 -45.16 22.30
CA TYR A 6 -26.28 -44.36 21.85
C TYR A 6 -26.74 -43.58 20.62
N ALA A 7 -26.89 -42.25 20.70
CA ALA A 7 -26.86 -41.34 19.53
C ALA A 7 -27.06 -39.84 19.84
N VAL A 8 -26.78 -39.29 21.04
CA VAL A 8 -26.97 -37.83 21.27
C VAL A 8 -25.83 -37.16 22.05
N LEU A 9 -24.58 -37.63 21.91
CA LEU A 9 -23.44 -37.00 22.59
C LEU A 9 -22.21 -36.72 21.72
N LEU A 10 -22.31 -36.84 20.40
CA LEU A 10 -21.21 -36.50 19.48
C LEU A 10 -21.74 -35.72 18.26
N GLY A 11 -21.99 -34.44 18.47
CA GLY A 11 -22.10 -33.43 17.41
C GLY A 11 -21.29 -32.21 17.85
N LEU A 12 -19.97 -32.30 17.74
CA LEU A 12 -19.21 -31.58 16.72
C LEU A 12 -19.48 -30.07 16.73
N PHE A 13 -18.59 -29.38 17.42
CA PHE A 13 -18.17 -28.02 17.14
C PHE A 13 -18.00 -27.82 15.63
N TYR A 14 -18.97 -27.18 14.97
CA TYR A 14 -18.79 -26.53 13.68
C TYR A 14 -19.86 -25.46 13.53
N ALA A 15 -19.63 -24.30 14.15
CA ALA A 15 -20.28 -23.08 13.70
C ALA A 15 -19.35 -22.45 12.65
N PRO A 16 -19.70 -22.43 11.35
CA PRO A 16 -19.06 -21.51 10.44
C PRO A 16 -19.49 -20.11 10.88
N LEU A 17 -18.53 -19.30 11.34
CA LEU A 17 -18.67 -17.85 11.37
C LEU A 17 -18.82 -17.37 9.93
N SER A 18 -20.04 -17.47 9.41
CA SER A 18 -20.44 -16.74 8.21
C SER A 18 -20.60 -15.30 8.66
N LEU A 19 -19.52 -14.53 8.52
CA LEU A 19 -19.59 -13.08 8.40
C LEU A 19 -20.39 -12.82 7.13
N ALA A 20 -21.71 -12.75 7.26
CA ALA A 20 -22.56 -12.21 6.21
C ALA A 20 -22.26 -10.72 6.15
N ASP A 21 -21.42 -10.35 5.18
CA ASP A 21 -21.24 -8.99 4.71
C ASP A 21 -22.62 -8.35 4.57
N THR A 22 -22.89 -7.37 5.42
CA THR A 22 -24.02 -6.46 5.17
C THR A 22 -23.57 -5.60 3.99
N PRO A 23 -24.18 -5.69 2.79
CA PRO A 23 -23.83 -4.77 1.73
C PRO A 23 -24.28 -3.40 2.20
N ALA A 24 -23.31 -2.55 2.54
CA ALA A 24 -23.55 -1.13 2.73
C ALA A 24 -24.26 -0.65 1.47
N LYS A 25 -25.50 -0.21 1.65
CA LYS A 25 -26.39 0.32 0.62
C LYS A 25 -25.58 1.34 -0.20
N GLU A 26 -25.22 0.93 -1.42
CA GLU A 26 -24.49 1.74 -2.38
C GLU A 26 -25.34 2.99 -2.68
N VAL A 27 -24.99 4.11 -2.05
CA VAL A 27 -25.47 5.43 -2.49
C VAL A 27 -24.75 5.69 -3.81
N GLY A 28 -25.43 5.34 -4.90
CA GLY A 28 -24.95 5.56 -6.25
C GLY A 28 -24.70 7.04 -6.50
N ASN A 29 -23.45 7.45 -6.37
CA ASN A 29 -22.95 8.63 -7.07
C ASN A 29 -22.41 8.15 -8.41
N LYS A 30 -23.29 8.16 -9.43
CA LYS A 30 -22.88 8.27 -10.83
C LYS A 30 -22.07 9.55 -10.98
N ILE A 31 -20.76 9.46 -10.81
CA ILE A 31 -19.84 10.44 -11.38
C ILE A 31 -19.25 9.77 -12.61
N ALA A 32 -20.04 9.79 -13.68
CA ALA A 32 -19.54 9.59 -15.03
C ALA A 32 -18.74 10.85 -15.42
N ASN A 33 -17.55 10.98 -14.85
CA ASN A 33 -16.49 11.78 -15.46
C ASN A 33 -15.42 10.78 -15.85
N LYS A 34 -15.25 10.53 -17.15
CA LYS A 34 -14.02 9.95 -17.69
C LYS A 34 -12.93 11.01 -17.57
N GLU A 35 -12.60 11.39 -16.34
CA GLU A 35 -11.40 12.13 -16.07
C GLU A 35 -10.27 11.12 -16.27
N SER A 36 -9.37 11.39 -17.21
CA SER A 36 -8.14 10.62 -17.35
C SER A 36 -7.44 10.65 -15.99
N VAL A 37 -7.47 9.52 -15.27
CA VAL A 37 -6.84 9.42 -13.95
C VAL A 37 -5.36 9.74 -14.13
N LYS A 38 -4.97 10.96 -13.75
CA LYS A 38 -3.57 11.39 -13.83
C LYS A 38 -2.77 10.44 -12.93
N PRO A 39 -1.65 9.88 -13.41
CA PRO A 39 -0.84 9.01 -12.58
C PRO A 39 -0.39 9.79 -11.33
N GLY A 40 -0.41 9.13 -10.17
CA GLY A 40 0.10 9.70 -8.92
C GLY A 40 1.57 10.10 -9.08
N ALA A 41 2.02 11.08 -8.29
CA ALA A 41 3.37 11.67 -8.42
C ALA A 41 4.49 10.62 -8.44
N LEU A 42 4.45 9.64 -7.52
CA LEU A 42 5.42 8.54 -7.49
C LEU A 42 5.41 7.69 -8.78
N LYS A 43 4.23 7.39 -9.33
CA LYS A 43 4.08 6.60 -10.57
C LYS A 43 4.69 7.33 -11.77
N LYS A 44 4.75 8.66 -11.76
CA LYS A 44 5.39 9.43 -12.83
C LYS A 44 6.91 9.26 -12.86
N CYS A 45 7.53 8.86 -11.75
CA CYS A 45 8.97 8.66 -11.69
C CYS A 45 9.40 7.22 -12.02
N THR A 46 8.50 6.23 -11.99
CA THR A 46 8.89 4.81 -12.07
C THR A 46 9.53 4.40 -13.40
N TYR A 47 9.37 5.17 -14.48
CA TYR A 47 10.07 4.90 -15.74
C TYR A 47 11.60 5.08 -15.65
N LEU A 48 12.09 5.75 -14.61
CA LEU A 48 13.51 5.92 -14.33
C LEU A 48 14.11 4.73 -13.58
N LEU A 49 13.28 3.75 -13.17
CA LEU A 49 13.76 2.54 -12.53
C LEU A 49 14.32 1.57 -13.58
N PRO A 50 15.49 0.97 -13.34
CA PRO A 50 15.99 -0.12 -14.16
C PRO A 50 14.99 -1.28 -14.22
N GLU A 51 14.80 -1.84 -15.42
CA GLU A 51 13.95 -3.01 -15.63
C GLU A 51 14.55 -4.28 -15.00
N GLY A 52 13.73 -5.32 -14.80
CA GLY A 52 14.18 -6.61 -14.28
C GLY A 52 14.33 -6.70 -12.76
N HIS A 53 14.03 -5.62 -12.03
CA HIS A 53 14.17 -5.56 -10.57
C HIS A 53 12.84 -5.28 -9.86
N LYS A 54 12.74 -5.75 -8.61
CA LYS A 54 11.69 -5.35 -7.68
C LYS A 54 12.28 -4.38 -6.67
N TYR A 55 11.53 -3.33 -6.38
CA TYR A 55 11.95 -2.29 -5.46
C TYR A 55 10.88 -2.09 -4.39
N THR A 56 11.33 -1.86 -3.16
CA THR A 56 10.48 -1.42 -2.06
C THR A 56 10.86 0.01 -1.69
N PHE A 57 9.88 0.91 -1.75
CA PHE A 57 10.04 2.32 -1.42
C PHE A 57 9.41 2.63 -0.06
N SER A 58 10.13 3.35 0.80
CA SER A 58 9.60 3.87 2.07
C SER A 58 9.65 5.39 2.04
N ILE A 59 8.50 6.03 2.26
CA ILE A 59 8.37 7.47 2.39
C ILE A 59 7.83 7.76 3.78
N ILE A 60 8.64 8.42 4.60
CA ILE A 60 8.21 8.90 5.92
C ILE A 60 8.16 10.41 5.83
N VAL A 61 6.96 10.98 5.99
CA VAL A 61 6.72 12.42 5.88
C VAL A 61 6.03 12.95 7.12
N THR A 62 6.36 14.18 7.50
CA THR A 62 5.71 14.93 8.55
C THR A 62 5.22 16.24 7.96
N SER A 63 3.95 16.57 8.23
CA SER A 63 3.39 17.86 7.86
C SER A 63 3.03 18.69 9.09
N ASP A 64 3.70 19.83 9.25
CA ASP A 64 3.46 20.76 10.35
C ASP A 64 2.57 21.91 9.89
N LYS A 65 1.25 21.80 10.13
CA LYS A 65 0.28 22.86 9.78
C LYS A 65 0.29 24.05 10.73
N THR A 66 1.18 24.11 11.72
CA THR A 66 1.28 25.23 12.67
C THR A 66 2.20 26.34 12.16
N THR A 67 3.12 26.03 11.24
CA THR A 67 3.98 27.00 10.55
C THR A 67 3.37 27.45 9.21
N LYS A 68 3.72 28.67 8.76
CA LYS A 68 3.35 29.19 7.42
C LYS A 68 4.47 28.99 6.39
N ASP A 69 5.66 28.56 6.81
CA ASP A 69 6.76 28.27 5.89
C ASP A 69 6.52 26.92 5.22
N SER A 70 6.30 26.92 3.91
CA SER A 70 6.04 25.71 3.12
C SER A 70 7.17 24.67 3.19
N ASN A 71 8.42 25.11 3.39
CA ASN A 71 9.58 24.21 3.50
C ASN A 71 9.66 23.53 4.88
N GLU A 72 9.08 24.16 5.90
CA GLU A 72 8.98 23.59 7.23
C GLU A 72 7.69 22.77 7.42
N GLN A 73 6.64 23.15 6.70
CA GLN A 73 5.35 22.45 6.67
C GLN A 73 5.43 21.04 6.13
N PHE A 74 6.47 20.70 5.36
CA PHE A 74 6.64 19.36 4.81
C PHE A 74 8.09 18.92 4.90
N LYS A 75 8.35 17.87 5.69
CA LYS A 75 9.67 17.25 5.81
C LYS A 75 9.53 15.76 5.57
N GLY A 76 10.50 15.18 4.88
CA GLY A 76 10.43 13.75 4.58
C GLY A 76 11.77 13.06 4.43
N LYS A 77 11.73 11.74 4.61
CA LYS A 77 12.79 10.81 4.28
C LYS A 77 12.29 9.86 3.20
N PHE A 78 13.12 9.65 2.18
CA PHE A 78 12.88 8.67 1.13
C PHE A 78 13.96 7.62 1.14
N GLU A 79 13.56 6.36 1.24
CA GLU A 79 14.46 5.20 1.22
C GLU A 79 14.02 4.21 0.15
N VAL A 80 15.01 3.61 -0.51
CA VAL A 80 14.80 2.56 -1.52
C VAL A 80 15.56 1.32 -1.07
N SER A 81 14.89 0.17 -1.12
CA SER A 81 15.44 -1.12 -0.75
C SER A 81 15.08 -2.18 -1.79
N ASP A 82 15.81 -3.30 -1.76
CA ASP A 82 15.52 -4.44 -2.62
C ASP A 82 14.26 -5.20 -2.17
N GLU A 83 13.93 -6.28 -2.87
CA GLU A 83 12.80 -7.14 -2.55
C GLU A 83 12.88 -7.81 -1.17
N THR A 84 14.09 -7.87 -0.58
CA THR A 84 14.34 -8.40 0.76
C THR A 84 14.37 -7.32 1.84
N LYS A 85 14.05 -6.07 1.47
CA LYS A 85 14.11 -4.87 2.32
C LYS A 85 15.52 -4.53 2.80
N LYS A 86 16.55 -5.00 2.10
CA LYS A 86 17.94 -4.64 2.39
C LYS A 86 18.34 -3.38 1.62
N PRO A 87 19.34 -2.62 2.13
CA PRO A 87 19.93 -1.54 1.38
C PRO A 87 20.45 -2.04 0.03
N LEU A 88 20.31 -1.21 -0.99
CA LEU A 88 20.87 -1.48 -2.31
C LEU A 88 22.40 -1.41 -2.27
N ASP A 89 23.07 -2.18 -3.12
CA ASP A 89 24.50 -1.98 -3.37
C ASP A 89 24.79 -0.63 -4.05
N GLU A 90 26.05 -0.21 -4.00
CA GLU A 90 26.49 1.11 -4.50
C GLU A 90 26.15 1.32 -5.97
N GLN A 91 26.27 0.30 -6.81
CA GLN A 91 25.98 0.39 -8.24
C GLN A 91 24.49 0.69 -8.47
N ARG A 92 23.59 -0.03 -7.78
CA ARG A 92 22.15 0.22 -7.88
C ARG A 92 21.75 1.57 -7.27
N GLN A 93 22.42 2.00 -6.19
CA GLN A 93 22.19 3.34 -5.62
C GLN A 93 22.53 4.44 -6.63
N GLU A 94 23.64 4.30 -7.35
CA GLU A 94 24.05 5.27 -8.38
C GLU A 94 23.04 5.34 -9.53
N GLN A 95 22.61 4.18 -10.02
CA GLN A 95 21.62 4.07 -11.11
C GLN A 95 20.27 4.68 -10.74
N LEU A 96 19.90 4.64 -9.46
CA LEU A 96 18.62 5.14 -8.98
C LEU A 96 18.63 6.63 -8.63
N LYS A 97 19.77 7.32 -8.71
CA LYS A 97 19.83 8.77 -8.45
C LYS A 97 18.78 9.58 -9.23
N PRO A 98 18.55 9.36 -10.54
CA PRO A 98 17.53 10.09 -11.28
C PRO A 98 16.11 9.85 -10.74
N PHE A 99 15.80 8.60 -10.39
CA PHE A 99 14.52 8.24 -9.79
C PHE A 99 14.33 8.91 -8.42
N ILE A 100 15.34 8.82 -7.55
CA ILE A 100 15.32 9.44 -6.21
C ILE A 100 15.12 10.95 -6.32
N GLN A 101 15.80 11.60 -7.26
CA GLN A 101 15.64 13.03 -7.48
C GLN A 101 14.23 13.37 -7.96
N CYS A 102 13.69 12.64 -8.93
CA CYS A 102 12.31 12.83 -9.40
C CYS A 102 11.29 12.71 -8.25
N VAL A 103 11.46 11.72 -7.36
CA VAL A 103 10.56 11.56 -6.21
C VAL A 103 10.69 12.74 -5.25
N LYS A 104 11.91 13.20 -4.96
CA LYS A 104 12.11 14.39 -4.13
C LYS A 104 11.40 15.61 -4.72
N ASP A 105 11.57 15.88 -6.00
CA ASP A 105 11.01 17.09 -6.62
C ASP A 105 9.48 17.06 -6.78
N THR A 106 8.87 15.87 -6.78
CA THR A 106 7.43 15.70 -7.07
C THR A 106 6.59 15.28 -5.88
N VAL A 107 7.22 14.73 -4.84
CA VAL A 107 6.54 14.18 -3.65
C VAL A 107 7.00 14.85 -2.36
N LEU A 108 8.28 15.26 -2.27
CA LEU A 108 8.88 15.82 -1.07
C LEU A 108 9.06 17.34 -1.15
#